data_AF-A0A1B6GHB8-F1
#
_entry.id   AF-A0A1B6GHB8-F1
#
_cell.length_a   1.000
_cell.length_b   1.000
_cell.length_c   1.000
_cell.angle_alpha   90.00
_cell.angle_beta   90.00
_cell.angle_gamma   90.00
#
_symmetry.space_group_name_H-M   'P 1'
#
loop_
_entity.id
_entity.type
_entity.pdbx_description
1 polymer ?
#
loop_
_entity_poly.entity_id
_entity_poly.type
_entity_poly.pdbx_seq_one_letter_code
_entity_poly.pdbx_strand_id
1 'polypeptide(L)'
;LRKTDMCRDLMSVTSKVDPGHGRLGLYSAVLHYELHSALLERYRRDNNVKHLQEAKNALEEEINFLPSLESDHSPEFQMRELAKRALVDVNRMILGGGIVNGK
;
A
#
# COMPACT_ATOMS: atom_id res chain seq x y z
N LEU A 1 -6.76 5.44 -18.30
CA LEU A 1 -6.33 4.43 -17.30
C LEU A 1 -6.90 4.78 -15.95
N ARG A 2 -7.41 3.80 -15.18
CA ARG A 2 -7.74 4.02 -13.77
C ARG A 2 -6.43 3.97 -12.97
N LYS A 3 -6.24 4.87 -11.99
CA LYS A 3 -5.00 5.00 -11.20
C LYS A 3 -4.50 3.66 -10.63
N THR A 4 -5.42 2.79 -10.19
CA THR A 4 -5.08 1.44 -9.70
C THR A 4 -4.37 0.58 -10.74
N ASP A 5 -4.78 0.64 -12.00
CA ASP A 5 -4.21 -0.19 -13.06
C ASP A 5 -2.81 0.33 -13.41
N MET A 6 -2.65 1.65 -13.47
CA MET A 6 -1.35 2.30 -13.66
C MET A 6 -0.35 1.94 -12.56
N CYS A 7 -0.77 1.95 -11.29
CA CYS A 7 0.10 1.56 -10.19
C CYS A 7 0.53 0.09 -10.31
N ARG A 8 -0.39 -0.83 -10.62
CA ARG A 8 -0.06 -2.25 -10.81
C ARG A 8 0.89 -2.49 -11.98
N ASP A 9 0.66 -1.80 -13.10
CA ASP A 9 1.53 -1.90 -14.28
C ASP A 9 2.94 -1.41 -13.96
N LEU A 10 3.06 -0.26 -13.29
CA LEU A 10 4.34 0.29 -12.87
C LEU A 10 5.04 -0.62 -11.84
N MET A 11 4.31 -1.18 -10.88
CA MET A 11 4.84 -2.17 -9.93
C MET A 11 5.37 -3.43 -10.65
N SER A 12 4.66 -3.90 -11.69
CA SER A 12 5.12 -5.01 -12.51
C SER A 12 6.42 -4.68 -13.26
N VAL A 13 6.58 -3.44 -13.70
CA VAL A 13 7.82 -2.98 -14.35
C VAL A 13 8.95 -2.84 -13.34
N THR A 14 8.73 -2.15 -12.21
CA THR A 14 9.78 -1.92 -11.22
C THR A 14 10.27 -3.21 -10.59
N SER A 15 9.40 -4.18 -10.32
CA SER A 15 9.79 -5.51 -9.82
C SER A 15 10.61 -6.33 -10.81
N LYS A 16 10.46 -6.11 -12.13
CA LYS A 16 11.31 -6.75 -13.16
C LYS A 16 12.67 -6.06 -13.28
N VAL A 17 12.69 -4.72 -13.17
CA VAL A 17 13.90 -3.91 -13.32
C VAL A 17 14.77 -3.97 -12.06
N ASP A 18 14.16 -4.03 -10.88
CA ASP A 18 14.82 -4.08 -9.57
C ASP A 18 14.10 -5.05 -8.62
N PRO A 19 14.26 -6.38 -8.82
CA PRO A 19 13.56 -7.40 -8.03
C PRO A 19 13.87 -7.36 -6.53
N GLY A 20 15.03 -6.83 -6.15
CA GLY A 20 15.49 -6.73 -4.77
C GLY A 20 15.16 -5.39 -4.10
N HIS A 21 14.49 -4.47 -4.81
CA HIS A 21 14.19 -3.12 -4.32
C HIS A 21 15.41 -2.33 -3.84
N GLY A 22 16.61 -2.67 -4.32
CA GLY A 22 17.86 -2.07 -3.86
C GLY A 22 18.17 -0.71 -4.46
N ARG A 23 17.56 -0.36 -5.59
CA ARG A 23 17.77 0.90 -6.32
C ARG A 23 16.50 1.72 -6.46
N LEU A 24 15.37 1.04 -6.62
CA LEU A 24 14.05 1.60 -6.86
C LEU A 24 13.12 1.40 -5.66
N GLY A 25 13.63 0.99 -4.50
CA GLY A 25 12.83 0.71 -3.30
C GLY A 25 11.90 1.85 -2.92
N LEU A 26 12.40 3.08 -2.83
CA LEU A 26 11.59 4.25 -2.52
C LEU A 26 10.49 4.52 -3.57
N TYR A 27 10.78 4.34 -4.85
CA TYR A 27 9.79 4.50 -5.92
C TYR A 27 8.74 3.40 -5.86
N SER A 28 9.15 2.16 -5.60
CA SER A 28 8.21 1.06 -5.36
C SER A 28 7.32 1.35 -4.15
N ALA A 29 7.85 1.90 -3.06
CA ALA A 29 7.06 2.29 -1.89
C ALA A 29 5.98 3.32 -2.23
N VAL A 30 6.35 4.37 -2.97
CA VAL A 30 5.38 5.37 -3.46
C VAL A 30 4.29 4.71 -4.30
N LEU A 31 4.63 3.77 -5.20
CA LEU A 31 3.62 3.08 -6.01
C LEU A 31 2.63 2.26 -5.17
N HIS A 32 3.11 1.56 -4.13
CA HIS A 32 2.26 0.80 -3.22
C HIS A 32 1.36 1.73 -2.40
N TYR A 33 1.91 2.83 -1.88
CA TYR A 33 1.14 3.81 -1.13
C TYR A 33 0.05 4.49 -1.96
N GLU A 34 0.36 4.83 -3.22
CA GLU A 34 -0.58 5.41 -4.17
C GLU A 34 -1.66 4.41 -4.62
N LEU A 35 -1.30 3.13 -4.76
CA LEU A 35 -2.26 2.05 -5.01
C LEU A 35 -3.24 1.92 -3.84
N HIS A 36 -2.75 1.88 -2.60
CA HIS A 36 -3.57 1.89 -1.39
C HIS A 36 -4.54 3.07 -1.39
N SER A 37 -4.05 4.29 -1.66
CA SER A 37 -4.89 5.49 -1.65
C SER A 37 -6.00 5.43 -2.71
N ALA A 38 -5.67 4.96 -3.91
CA ALA A 38 -6.66 4.77 -4.97
C ALA A 38 -7.70 3.69 -4.62
N LEU A 39 -7.28 2.61 -3.96
CA LEU A 39 -8.18 1.53 -3.52
C LEU A 39 -9.12 1.98 -2.40
N LEU A 40 -8.65 2.80 -1.45
CA LEU A 40 -9.53 3.41 -0.45
C LEU A 40 -10.60 4.30 -1.08
N GLU A 41 -10.25 5.08 -2.10
CA GLU A 41 -11.23 5.88 -2.83
C GLU A 41 -12.26 4.99 -3.53
N ARG A 42 -11.83 3.87 -4.13
CA ARG A 42 -12.76 2.90 -4.74
C ARG A 42 -13.69 2.28 -3.71
N TYR A 43 -13.15 1.83 -2.57
CA TYR A 43 -13.94 1.30 -1.46
C TYR A 43 -15.00 2.31 -0.99
N ARG A 44 -14.65 3.58 -0.83
CA ARG A 44 -15.63 4.62 -0.43
C ARG A 44 -16.76 4.80 -1.44
N ARG A 45 -16.53 4.49 -2.72
CA ARG A 45 -17.53 4.61 -3.79
C ARG A 45 -18.44 3.38 -3.91
N ASP A 46 -17.89 2.18 -3.74
CA ASP A 46 -18.60 0.92 -4.03
C ASP A 46 -18.76 -0.04 -2.84
N ASN A 47 -18.20 0.30 -1.67
CA ASN A 47 -18.15 -0.52 -0.45
C ASN A 47 -17.59 -1.93 -0.65
N ASN A 48 -16.82 -2.17 -1.71
CA ASN A 48 -16.26 -3.48 -1.99
C ASN A 48 -15.03 -3.74 -1.12
N VAL A 49 -15.21 -4.62 -0.12
CA VAL A 49 -14.16 -5.01 0.84
C VAL A 49 -12.91 -5.62 0.19
N LYS A 50 -12.99 -6.11 -1.05
CA LYS A 50 -11.80 -6.58 -1.79
C LYS A 50 -10.78 -5.45 -2.00
N HIS A 51 -11.24 -4.21 -2.17
CA HIS A 51 -10.32 -3.07 -2.29
C HIS A 51 -9.58 -2.78 -0.98
N LEU A 52 -10.22 -2.96 0.18
CA LEU A 52 -9.55 -2.83 1.47
C LEU A 52 -8.50 -3.91 1.67
N GLN A 53 -8.81 -5.16 1.28
CA GLN A 53 -7.86 -6.26 1.38
C GLN A 53 -6.65 -6.04 0.46
N GLU A 54 -6.88 -5.56 -0.75
CA GLU A 54 -5.78 -5.23 -1.67
C GLU A 54 -4.96 -4.04 -1.17
N ALA A 55 -5.60 -3.01 -0.61
CA ALA A 55 -4.92 -1.85 -0.04
C ALA A 55 -4.04 -2.26 1.15
N LYS A 56 -4.53 -3.18 1.99
CA LYS A 56 -3.76 -3.79 3.07
C LYS A 56 -2.50 -4.49 2.54
N ASN A 57 -2.66 -5.36 1.53
CA ASN A 57 -1.54 -6.11 0.97
C ASN A 57 -0.46 -5.16 0.41
N ALA A 58 -0.87 -4.08 -0.28
CA ALA A 58 0.07 -3.10 -0.83
C ALA A 58 0.92 -2.43 0.29
N LEU A 59 0.29 -2.06 1.40
CA LEU A 59 0.99 -1.48 2.54
C LEU A 59 1.91 -2.49 3.25
N GLU A 60 1.48 -3.75 3.39
CA GLU A 60 2.31 -4.81 3.98
C GLU A 60 3.54 -5.11 3.13
N GLU A 61 3.40 -5.17 1.80
CA GLU A 61 4.51 -5.32 0.87
C GLU A 61 5.53 -4.17 1.02
N GLU A 62 5.06 -2.92 1.02
CA GLU A 62 5.89 -1.74 1.26
C GLU A 62 6.70 -1.83 2.56
N ILE A 63 6.04 -2.19 3.67
CA ILE A 63 6.68 -2.31 4.98
C ILE A 63 7.72 -3.43 5.02
N ASN A 64 7.55 -4.47 4.19
CA ASN A 64 8.41 -5.64 4.16
C ASN A 64 9.69 -5.41 3.36
N PHE A 65 9.61 -4.76 2.19
CA PHE A 65 10.79 -4.54 1.35
C PHE A 65 11.58 -3.28 1.74
N LEU A 66 10.97 -2.30 2.41
CA LEU A 66 11.72 -1.15 2.91
C LEU A 66 12.56 -1.55 4.15
N PRO A 67 13.88 -1.32 4.14
CA PRO A 67 14.76 -1.71 5.24
C PRO A 67 14.37 -1.04 6.56
N SER A 68 14.66 -1.70 7.69
CA SER A 68 14.43 -1.14 9.05
C SER A 68 15.56 -0.27 9.55
N LEU A 69 16.69 -0.22 8.83
CA LEU A 69 17.97 0.24 9.34
C LEU A 69 18.41 1.59 8.77
N GLU A 70 17.52 2.31 8.10
CA GLU A 70 17.84 3.67 7.69
C GLU A 70 17.61 4.63 8.84
N SER A 71 18.42 5.69 8.93
CA SER A 71 18.20 6.79 9.88
C SER A 71 16.74 7.23 9.82
N ASP A 72 16.20 7.61 10.97
CA ASP A 72 14.85 8.17 11.13
C ASP A 72 14.54 9.39 10.23
N HIS A 73 15.57 9.98 9.62
CA HIS A 73 15.46 11.08 8.66
C HIS A 73 15.45 10.64 7.19
N SER A 74 15.70 9.36 6.88
CA SER A 74 15.66 8.85 5.51
C SER A 74 14.24 8.88 4.93
N PRO A 75 14.08 9.17 3.64
CA PRO A 75 12.80 9.05 2.95
C PRO A 75 12.16 7.67 3.09
N GLU A 76 12.95 6.61 3.07
CA GLU A 76 12.54 5.22 3.17
C GLU A 76 11.96 4.93 4.56
N PHE A 77 12.62 5.39 5.62
CA PHE A 77 12.06 5.30 6.97
C PHE A 77 10.73 6.04 7.08
N GLN A 78 10.66 7.26 6.56
CA GLN A 78 9.44 8.08 6.60
C GLN A 78 8.28 7.44 5.84
N MET A 79 8.54 6.90 4.63
CA MET A 79 7.55 6.17 3.84
C MET A 79 7.06 4.93 4.58
N ARG A 80 7.98 4.15 5.17
CA ARG A 80 7.61 2.97 5.96
C ARG A 80 6.73 3.31 7.16
N GLU A 81 7.05 4.37 7.89
CA GLU A 81 6.23 4.82 9.03
C GLU A 81 4.86 5.34 8.57
N LEU A 82 4.81 6.03 7.42
CA LEU A 82 3.56 6.44 6.81
C LEU A 82 2.68 5.24 6.43
N ALA A 83 3.28 4.20 5.83
CA ALA A 83 2.60 2.96 5.47
C ALA A 83 2.07 2.20 6.70
N LYS A 84 2.87 2.12 7.79
CA LYS A 84 2.43 1.51 9.06
C LYS A 84 1.20 2.20 9.64
N ARG A 85 1.18 3.54 9.63
CA ARG A 85 0.03 4.32 10.12
C ARG A 85 -1.20 4.07 9.26
N ALA A 86 -1.06 4.12 7.94
CA ALA A 86 -2.14 3.80 7.01
C ALA A 86 -2.67 2.37 7.21
N LEU A 87 -1.80 1.40 7.46
CA LEU A 87 -2.17 0.01 7.68
C LEU A 87 -3.02 -0.17 8.94
N VAL A 88 -2.73 0.57 10.01
CA VAL A 88 -3.58 0.60 11.21
C VAL A 88 -5.00 1.06 10.86
N ASP A 89 -5.14 2.11 10.05
CA ASP A 89 -6.45 2.64 9.66
C ASP A 89 -7.20 1.68 8.72
N VAL A 90 -6.53 1.06 7.75
CA VAL A 90 -7.13 0.04 6.89
C VAL A 90 -7.61 -1.16 7.72
N ASN A 91 -6.81 -1.64 8.67
CA ASN A 91 -7.21 -2.75 9.54
C ASN A 91 -8.43 -2.37 10.41
N ARG A 92 -8.51 -1.14 10.91
CA ARG A 92 -9.71 -0.65 11.62
C ARG A 92 -10.94 -0.65 10.71
N MET A 93 -10.80 -0.21 9.45
CA MET A 93 -11.91 -0.23 8.48
C MET A 93 -12.36 -1.65 8.16
N ILE A 94 -11.44 -2.61 8.02
CA ILE A 94 -11.77 -4.02 7.78
C ILE A 94 -12.53 -4.61 8.98
N LEU A 95 -12.06 -4.37 10.21
CA LEU A 95 -12.72 -4.84 11.43
C LEU A 95 -14.10 -4.18 11.61
N GLY A 96 -14.22 -2.88 11.35
CA GLY A 96 -15.49 -2.15 11.40
C GLY A 96 -16.47 -2.63 10.32
N GLY A 97 -15.99 -2.84 9.09
CA GLY A 97 -16.77 -3.35 7.95
C GLY A 97 -17.25 -4.80 8.12
N GLY A 98 -16.49 -5.62 8.84
CA GLY A 98 -16.88 -6.99 9.19
C GLY A 98 -18.04 -7.06 10.18
N ILE A 99 -18.23 -6.04 11.01
CA ILE A 99 -19.32 -5.97 12.00
C ILE A 99 -20.65 -5.57 11.34
N VAL A 100 -20.63 -4.72 10.30
CA VAL A 100 -21.86 -4.26 9.62
C VAL A 100 -22.45 -5.26 8.62
N ASN A 101 -21.64 -6.14 8.03
CA ASN A 101 -22.12 -7.17 7.08
C ASN A 101 -22.49 -8.52 7.74
N GLY A 102 -22.40 -8.61 9.07
CA GLY A 102 -22.69 -9.83 9.84
C GLY A 102 -24.07 -9.86 10.51
N LYS A 103 -25.05 -9.09 10.01
CA LYS A 103 -26.44 -9.08 10.49
C LYS A 103 -27.42 -9.33 9.35
#